data_AF-A0A3M1EFH1-F1
#
_entry.id   AF-A0A3M1EFH1-F1
#
_cell.length_a   1.000
_cell.length_b   1.000
_cell.length_c   1.000
_cell.angle_alpha   90.00
_cell.angle_beta   90.00
_cell.angle_gamma   90.00
#
_symmetry.space_group_name_H-M   'P 1'
#
loop_
_entity.id
_entity.type
_entity.pdbx_description
1 polymer ?
#
loop_
_entity_poly.entity_id
_entity_poly.type
_entity_poly.pdbx_seq_one_letter_code
_entity_poly.pdbx_strand_id
1 'polypeptide(L)'
;MILRQQLRTIAIFLLLWLVLSVNWATDAAGESATPATDWYAYLPLVQRTCAPAELLEDGGFEAGLPNPVWQTSSNVFSSILDDTPVPAPHSGTWKAWLGGDNLVQESLWQTINVPAGVAGLQVSYWWRVDTFEPTHPFDTLDVQIRDASGTPLQTLETLSDGNAGPIWQQSTFTLTGYAGQT
;
A
#
# COMPACT_ATOMS: atom_id res chain seq x y z
N MET A 1 -24.57 30.72 -16.10
CA MET A 1 -24.00 30.58 -14.75
C MET A 1 -23.95 29.10 -14.45
N ILE A 2 -22.87 28.44 -14.86
CA ILE A 2 -22.73 26.99 -14.76
C ILE A 2 -22.39 26.69 -13.31
N LEU A 3 -23.36 26.17 -12.56
CA LEU A 3 -23.18 25.55 -11.25
C LEU A 3 -22.26 24.35 -11.46
N ARG A 4 -20.95 24.60 -11.45
CA ARG A 4 -19.96 23.55 -11.21
C ARG A 4 -20.32 23.00 -9.84
N GLN A 5 -20.85 21.78 -9.86
CA GLN A 5 -21.09 20.99 -8.67
C GLN A 5 -19.88 21.13 -7.75
N GLN A 6 -20.17 21.30 -6.47
CA GLN A 6 -19.19 21.24 -5.39
C GLN A 6 -18.55 19.85 -5.45
N LEU A 7 -17.47 19.73 -6.22
CA LEU A 7 -16.62 18.56 -6.29
C LEU A 7 -15.86 18.52 -4.98
N ARG A 8 -16.39 17.75 -4.03
CA ARG A 8 -15.66 17.24 -2.87
C ARG A 8 -14.66 16.24 -3.44
N THR A 9 -13.40 16.25 -3.02
CA THR A 9 -12.37 15.44 -3.69
C THR A 9 -11.37 14.91 -2.67
N ILE A 10 -11.13 13.60 -2.68
CA ILE A 10 -9.99 12.99 -2.00
C ILE A 10 -9.19 12.19 -3.05
N ALA A 11 -8.18 12.81 -3.66
CA ALA A 11 -7.36 12.18 -4.69
C ALA A 11 -6.21 11.33 -4.09
N ILE A 12 -6.47 10.09 -3.70
CA ILE A 12 -5.46 9.19 -3.09
C ILE A 12 -4.77 8.34 -4.13
N PHE A 13 -3.44 8.27 -4.12
CA PHE A 13 -2.72 7.43 -5.06
C PHE A 13 -1.72 6.51 -4.40
N LEU A 14 -2.17 5.28 -4.29
CA LEU A 14 -1.44 4.24 -3.62
C LEU A 14 -0.22 3.70 -4.40
N LEU A 15 0.83 4.50 -4.63
CA LEU A 15 2.12 3.94 -5.09
C LEU A 15 2.83 3.23 -3.96
N LEU A 16 2.62 1.92 -3.87
CA LEU A 16 3.25 1.07 -2.88
C LEU A 16 4.69 0.74 -3.19
N TRP A 17 5.54 1.02 -2.20
CA TRP A 17 6.88 0.50 -2.11
C TRP A 17 6.98 -0.31 -0.83
N LEU A 18 7.08 -1.63 -0.99
CA LEU A 18 7.29 -2.55 0.10
C LEU A 18 8.74 -3.03 0.16
N VAL A 19 9.52 -2.37 1.01
CA VAL A 19 10.93 -2.71 1.22
C VAL A 19 11.03 -3.79 2.28
N LEU A 20 11.34 -5.01 1.82
CA LEU A 20 11.68 -6.16 2.65
C LEU A 20 13.14 -6.06 3.12
N SER A 21 13.41 -6.12 4.41
CA SER A 21 14.77 -6.30 4.96
C SER A 21 14.81 -7.51 5.88
N VAL A 22 15.16 -8.69 5.36
CA VAL A 22 15.18 -9.93 6.13
C VAL A 22 16.55 -10.17 6.78
N ASN A 23 16.66 -9.97 8.10
CA ASN A 23 17.75 -10.48 8.93
C ASN A 23 17.21 -11.65 9.75
N TRP A 24 17.62 -12.88 9.41
CA TRP A 24 17.33 -14.04 10.26
C TRP A 24 18.24 -13.99 11.49
N ALA A 25 17.67 -14.18 12.68
CA ALA A 25 18.47 -14.55 13.84
C ALA A 25 19.00 -15.98 13.59
N THR A 26 20.32 -16.14 13.50
CA THR A 26 20.92 -17.47 13.45
C THR A 26 20.81 -18.09 14.85
N ASP A 27 19.88 -19.02 15.03
CA ASP A 27 19.99 -19.96 16.14
C ASP A 27 21.19 -20.84 15.87
N ALA A 28 22.33 -20.51 16.48
CA ALA A 28 23.50 -21.37 16.51
C ALA A 28 23.15 -22.58 17.39
N ALA A 29 22.60 -23.64 16.78
CA ALA A 29 22.60 -24.95 17.39
C ALA A 29 24.06 -25.34 17.64
N GLY A 30 24.47 -25.31 18.91
CA GLY A 30 25.78 -25.78 19.34
C GLY A 30 25.89 -27.28 19.15
N GLU A 31 26.53 -27.71 18.07
CA GLU A 31 27.07 -29.07 17.97
C GLU A 31 28.56 -29.04 18.30
N SER A 32 28.89 -29.55 19.48
CA SER A 32 30.25 -29.88 19.89
C SER A 32 30.74 -31.10 19.09
N ALA A 33 31.52 -30.89 18.04
CA ALA A 33 32.20 -31.96 17.31
C ALA A 33 33.68 -32.08 17.76
N THR A 34 34.09 -33.30 18.13
CA THR A 34 35.47 -33.72 18.40
C THR A 34 36.34 -33.67 17.13
N PRO A 35 37.68 -33.52 17.23
CA PRO A 35 38.49 -33.22 16.05
C PRO A 35 38.81 -34.50 15.27
N ALA A 36 38.22 -34.64 14.08
CA ALA A 36 38.69 -35.53 13.03
C ALA A 36 39.34 -34.69 11.93
N THR A 37 40.54 -35.10 11.51
CA THR A 37 41.27 -34.56 10.35
C THR A 37 40.53 -34.93 9.07
N ASP A 38 39.50 -34.16 8.75
CA ASP A 38 38.84 -34.14 7.46
C ASP A 38 38.73 -32.69 7.01
N TRP A 39 39.12 -32.43 5.75
CA TRP A 39 39.02 -31.11 5.16
C TRP A 39 37.54 -30.75 4.97
N TYR A 40 36.97 -30.07 5.95
CA TYR A 40 35.66 -29.44 5.78
C TYR A 40 35.80 -28.29 4.77
N ALA A 41 35.37 -28.53 3.54
CA ALA A 41 34.91 -27.45 2.70
C ALA A 41 33.59 -26.96 3.31
N TYR A 42 33.67 -25.95 4.16
CA TYR A 42 32.49 -25.18 4.55
C TYR A 42 31.96 -24.56 3.25
N LEU A 43 30.84 -25.09 2.73
CA LEU A 43 30.07 -24.33 1.74
C LEU A 43 29.82 -22.97 2.40
N PRO A 44 30.14 -21.83 1.75
CA PRO A 44 29.67 -20.57 2.25
C PRO A 44 28.15 -20.72 2.35
N LEU A 45 27.64 -20.63 3.58
CA LEU A 45 26.21 -20.56 3.86
C LEU A 45 25.66 -19.62 2.81
N VAL A 46 24.79 -20.12 1.92
CA VAL A 46 24.23 -19.33 0.84
C VAL A 46 23.54 -18.17 1.53
N GLN A 47 24.21 -17.02 1.64
CA GLN A 47 23.59 -15.76 1.98
C GLN A 47 22.62 -15.54 0.83
N ARG A 48 21.39 -16.03 1.00
CA ARG A 48 20.26 -15.58 0.21
C ARG A 48 20.11 -14.12 0.60
N THR A 49 20.83 -13.25 -0.10
CA THR A 49 20.55 -11.82 -0.07
C THR A 49 19.15 -11.68 -0.64
N CYS A 50 18.15 -11.55 0.25
CA CYS A 50 16.82 -11.15 -0.17
C CYS A 50 16.96 -9.75 -0.73
N ALA A 51 16.92 -9.64 -2.06
CA ALA A 51 16.61 -8.37 -2.68
C ALA A 51 15.19 -7.95 -2.22
N PRO A 52 14.94 -6.66 -2.01
CA PRO A 52 13.58 -6.19 -1.77
C PRO A 52 12.69 -6.65 -2.94
N ALA A 53 11.57 -7.26 -2.61
CA ALA A 53 10.57 -7.71 -3.57
C ALA A 53 9.28 -6.94 -3.31
N GLU A 54 8.76 -6.30 -4.36
CA GLU A 54 7.44 -5.68 -4.33
C GLU A 54 6.38 -6.78 -4.31
N LEU A 55 5.41 -6.67 -3.41
CA LEU A 55 4.33 -7.66 -3.27
C LEU A 55 3.01 -7.17 -3.87
N LEU A 56 2.80 -5.86 -4.00
CA LEU A 56 1.65 -5.35 -4.73
C LEU A 56 1.87 -5.37 -6.22
N GLU A 57 0.85 -5.83 -6.93
CA GLU A 57 0.79 -5.70 -8.37
C GLU A 57 0.16 -4.36 -8.74
N ASP A 58 0.65 -3.76 -9.83
CA ASP A 58 0.16 -2.49 -10.38
C ASP A 58 0.02 -1.36 -9.33
N GLY A 59 1.02 -1.18 -8.45
CA GLY A 59 1.01 -0.09 -7.46
C GLY A 59 0.91 1.31 -8.09
N GLY A 60 1.21 1.47 -9.38
CA GLY A 60 1.03 2.74 -10.09
C GLY A 60 -0.36 2.93 -10.72
N PHE A 61 -1.23 1.91 -10.70
CA PHE A 61 -2.53 1.87 -11.39
C PHE A 61 -2.49 1.94 -12.91
N GLU A 62 -1.31 1.77 -13.53
CA GLU A 62 -1.10 1.99 -14.95
C GLU A 62 -1.70 0.88 -15.83
N ALA A 63 -2.18 -0.23 -15.25
CA ALA A 63 -3.00 -1.19 -15.99
C ALA A 63 -4.36 -0.60 -16.38
N GLY A 64 -4.80 0.48 -15.74
CA GLY A 64 -6.00 1.22 -16.08
C GLY A 64 -7.28 0.41 -15.93
N LEU A 65 -8.26 0.67 -16.81
CA LEU A 65 -9.56 -0.01 -16.81
C LEU A 65 -9.76 -0.90 -18.05
N PRO A 66 -10.28 -2.14 -17.87
CA PRO A 66 -10.51 -2.81 -16.58
C PRO A 66 -9.18 -3.18 -15.91
N ASN A 67 -9.10 -3.02 -14.58
CA ASN A 67 -7.89 -3.39 -13.84
C ASN A 67 -7.91 -4.87 -13.45
N PRO A 68 -6.84 -5.64 -13.72
CA PRO A 68 -6.83 -7.07 -13.43
C PRO A 68 -6.56 -7.41 -11.95
N VAL A 69 -5.97 -6.49 -11.18
CA VAL A 69 -5.41 -6.80 -9.84
C VAL A 69 -6.02 -5.96 -8.72
N TRP A 70 -6.45 -4.73 -9.00
CA TRP A 70 -7.12 -3.87 -8.04
C TRP A 70 -8.62 -4.10 -8.06
N GLN A 71 -9.21 -4.39 -6.90
CA GLN A 71 -10.64 -4.47 -6.71
C GLN A 71 -11.18 -3.12 -6.25
N THR A 72 -12.20 -2.62 -6.96
CA THR A 72 -12.86 -1.34 -6.68
C THR A 72 -14.32 -1.56 -6.32
N SER A 73 -14.83 -0.82 -5.34
CA SER A 73 -16.27 -0.76 -5.03
C SER A 73 -16.69 0.67 -4.77
N SER A 74 -17.87 1.06 -5.27
CA SER A 74 -18.50 2.36 -5.00
C SER A 74 -20.00 2.15 -4.80
N ASN A 75 -20.58 2.82 -3.80
CA ASN A 75 -22.04 2.83 -3.58
C ASN A 75 -22.81 3.72 -4.58
N VAL A 76 -22.12 4.57 -5.34
CA VAL A 76 -22.71 5.49 -6.33
C VAL A 76 -22.27 5.18 -7.77
N PHE A 77 -21.56 4.06 -7.98
CA PHE A 77 -21.06 3.61 -9.30
C PHE A 77 -20.09 4.59 -9.97
N SER A 78 -19.40 5.42 -9.18
CA SER A 78 -18.27 6.25 -9.62
C SER A 78 -17.05 5.40 -10.00
N SER A 79 -16.24 5.91 -10.91
CA SER A 79 -14.96 5.30 -11.28
C SER A 79 -13.87 5.72 -10.30
N ILE A 80 -13.26 4.75 -9.63
CA ILE A 80 -12.12 5.01 -8.71
C ILE A 80 -10.82 5.15 -9.50
N LEU A 81 -10.61 4.32 -10.52
CA LEU A 81 -9.45 4.45 -11.39
C LEU A 81 -9.74 5.49 -12.48
N ASP A 82 -8.83 6.43 -12.62
CA ASP A 82 -9.02 7.63 -13.43
C ASP A 82 -7.71 7.99 -14.16
N ASP A 83 -7.81 8.43 -15.41
CA ASP A 83 -6.68 8.83 -16.26
C ASP A 83 -6.73 10.31 -16.65
N THR A 84 -7.59 11.09 -15.98
CA THR A 84 -7.71 12.52 -16.26
C THR A 84 -6.47 13.28 -15.76
N PRO A 85 -6.11 14.41 -16.38
CA PRO A 85 -4.89 15.13 -16.02
C PRO A 85 -5.04 16.04 -14.79
N VAL A 86 -6.21 16.09 -14.13
CA VAL A 86 -6.47 17.07 -13.06
C VAL A 86 -7.20 16.47 -11.85
N PRO A 87 -6.62 16.64 -10.64
CA PRO A 87 -5.20 16.67 -10.36
C PRO A 87 -4.40 15.68 -11.19
N ALA A 88 -3.20 16.13 -11.56
CA ALA A 88 -2.25 15.31 -12.28
C ALA A 88 -1.82 14.12 -11.42
N PRO A 89 -1.55 12.97 -12.04
CA PRO A 89 -1.06 11.82 -11.31
C PRO A 89 0.29 12.06 -10.64
N HIS A 90 0.57 11.34 -9.54
CA HIS A 90 1.87 11.42 -8.89
C HIS A 90 2.98 10.98 -9.85
N SER A 91 2.69 9.94 -10.63
CA SER A 91 3.51 9.41 -11.71
C SER A 91 2.63 8.75 -12.75
N GLY A 92 3.10 8.63 -14.00
CA GLY A 92 2.37 7.91 -15.03
C GLY A 92 1.14 8.66 -15.54
N THR A 93 0.11 7.90 -15.90
CA THR A 93 -1.13 8.42 -16.49
C THR A 93 -2.33 8.19 -15.59
N TRP A 94 -2.32 7.09 -14.83
CA TRP A 94 -3.46 6.64 -14.06
C TRP A 94 -3.36 7.00 -12.59
N LYS A 95 -4.53 7.06 -11.97
CA LYS A 95 -4.71 7.37 -10.56
C LYS A 95 -5.82 6.58 -9.93
N ALA A 96 -5.73 6.43 -8.63
CA ALA A 96 -6.92 6.23 -7.82
C ALA A 96 -7.48 7.59 -7.39
N TRP A 97 -8.80 7.70 -7.37
CA TRP A 97 -9.54 8.87 -6.94
C TRP A 97 -10.73 8.40 -6.13
N LEU A 98 -10.82 8.86 -4.88
CA LEU A 98 -11.92 8.51 -3.99
C LEU A 98 -12.60 9.78 -3.47
N GLY A 99 -13.80 9.67 -2.93
CA GLY A 99 -14.46 10.81 -2.30
C GLY A 99 -14.85 11.93 -3.28
N GLY A 100 -14.95 11.62 -4.58
CA GLY A 100 -15.28 12.58 -5.64
C GLY A 100 -16.76 13.02 -5.69
N ASP A 101 -17.61 12.35 -4.93
CA ASP A 101 -19.06 12.44 -4.97
C ASP A 101 -19.67 12.61 -3.58
N ASN A 102 -20.90 13.12 -3.50
CA ASN A 102 -21.59 13.31 -2.22
C ASN A 102 -22.05 11.96 -1.64
N LEU A 103 -21.83 11.77 -0.33
CA LEU A 103 -22.26 10.57 0.41
C LEU A 103 -21.70 9.27 -0.18
N VAL A 104 -20.53 9.37 -0.81
CA VAL A 104 -19.86 8.23 -1.43
C VAL A 104 -19.15 7.39 -0.38
N GLN A 105 -19.21 6.07 -0.59
CA GLN A 105 -18.43 5.07 0.12
C GLN A 105 -17.75 4.23 -0.94
N GLU A 106 -16.43 4.37 -0.98
CA GLU A 106 -15.57 3.72 -1.95
C GLU A 106 -14.52 2.88 -1.26
N SER A 107 -14.09 1.82 -1.94
CA SER A 107 -12.94 1.03 -1.52
C SER A 107 -12.12 0.58 -2.73
N LEU A 108 -10.81 0.53 -2.52
CA LEU A 108 -9.81 0.04 -3.45
C LEU A 108 -8.88 -0.87 -2.66
N TRP A 109 -8.75 -2.12 -3.07
CA TRP A 109 -7.98 -3.11 -2.33
C TRP A 109 -7.37 -4.19 -3.24
N GLN A 110 -6.38 -4.88 -2.70
CA GLN A 110 -5.74 -6.04 -3.29
C GLN A 110 -5.42 -7.03 -2.17
N THR A 111 -5.64 -8.32 -2.40
CA THR A 111 -5.19 -9.37 -1.48
C THR A 111 -3.74 -9.73 -1.78
N ILE A 112 -2.90 -9.76 -0.76
CA ILE A 112 -1.46 -10.03 -0.89
C ILE A 112 -1.10 -11.23 -0.03
N ASN A 113 -0.36 -12.18 -0.60
CA ASN A 113 0.23 -13.26 0.19
C ASN A 113 1.59 -12.83 0.72
N VAL A 114 1.68 -12.56 2.03
CA VAL A 114 2.94 -12.16 2.66
C VAL A 114 3.78 -13.40 2.95
N PRO A 115 5.02 -13.52 2.43
CA PRO A 115 5.86 -14.67 2.73
C PRO A 115 6.14 -14.80 4.24
N ALA A 116 6.28 -16.04 4.71
CA ALA A 116 6.72 -16.29 6.08
C ALA A 116 8.22 -15.94 6.23
N GLY A 117 8.61 -15.51 7.43
CA GLY A 117 10.02 -15.24 7.76
C GLY A 117 10.60 -13.97 7.14
N VAL A 118 9.74 -13.04 6.71
CA VAL A 118 10.19 -11.71 6.29
C VAL A 118 10.57 -10.89 7.52
N ALA A 119 11.83 -10.46 7.64
CA ALA A 119 12.27 -9.66 8.79
C ALA A 119 12.07 -8.14 8.61
N GLY A 120 11.58 -7.73 7.44
CA GLY A 120 11.20 -6.36 7.15
C GLY A 120 10.00 -6.41 6.22
N LEU A 121 8.96 -5.66 6.52
CA LEU A 121 7.79 -5.51 5.68
C LEU A 121 7.36 -4.07 5.86
N GLN A 122 7.21 -3.31 4.78
CA GLN A 122 6.82 -1.91 4.87
C GLN A 122 5.78 -1.61 3.81
N VAL A 123 4.78 -0.79 4.08
CA VAL A 123 3.91 -0.24 3.05
C VAL A 123 4.24 1.23 2.91
N SER A 124 4.43 1.70 1.68
CA SER A 124 4.49 3.14 1.40
C SER A 124 3.34 3.53 0.50
N TYR A 125 2.90 4.77 0.46
CA TYR A 125 1.99 5.24 -0.58
C TYR A 125 2.03 6.75 -0.68
N TRP A 126 1.60 7.26 -1.84
CA TRP A 126 1.43 8.68 -2.02
C TRP A 126 -0.03 9.06 -1.81
N TRP A 127 -0.27 10.28 -1.36
CA TRP A 127 -1.62 10.79 -1.23
C TRP A 127 -1.63 12.28 -1.45
N ARG A 128 -2.78 12.75 -1.91
CA ARG A 128 -3.10 14.16 -2.02
C ARG A 128 -4.56 14.32 -1.63
N VAL A 129 -4.86 15.43 -0.97
CA VAL A 129 -6.23 15.79 -0.65
C VAL A 129 -6.49 17.15 -1.25
N ASP A 130 -7.57 17.27 -2.02
CA ASP A 130 -7.99 18.51 -2.67
C ASP A 130 -9.41 18.82 -2.21
N THR A 131 -9.60 19.85 -1.40
CA THR A 131 -10.94 20.22 -0.97
C THR A 131 -11.26 21.66 -1.37
N PHE A 132 -12.52 21.89 -1.74
CA PHE A 132 -13.10 23.23 -1.80
C PHE A 132 -13.98 23.52 -0.58
N GLU A 133 -14.06 22.60 0.37
CA GLU A 133 -14.85 22.78 1.58
C GLU A 133 -14.13 23.74 2.53
N PRO A 134 -14.87 24.63 3.21
CA PRO A 134 -14.28 25.58 4.15
C PRO A 134 -14.25 25.06 5.59
N THR A 135 -14.95 23.98 5.88
CA THR A 135 -15.10 23.39 7.21
C THR A 135 -14.78 21.91 7.12
N HIS A 136 -14.11 21.38 8.14
CA HIS A 136 -13.59 20.02 8.16
C HIS A 136 -13.75 19.42 9.58
N PRO A 137 -13.78 18.09 9.73
CA PRO A 137 -13.77 17.09 8.66
C PRO A 137 -15.18 16.74 8.14
N PHE A 138 -15.30 16.46 6.84
CA PHE A 138 -16.51 15.87 6.24
C PHE A 138 -16.24 14.56 5.51
N ASP A 139 -15.09 14.48 4.84
CA ASP A 139 -14.68 13.31 4.09
C ASP A 139 -13.47 12.68 4.77
N THR A 140 -13.45 11.36 4.87
CA THR A 140 -12.38 10.61 5.54
C THR A 140 -11.92 9.42 4.71
N LEU A 141 -10.61 9.15 4.76
CA LEU A 141 -10.00 7.94 4.24
C LEU A 141 -9.35 7.17 5.38
N ASP A 142 -9.63 5.88 5.46
CA ASP A 142 -8.84 4.95 6.25
C ASP A 142 -7.96 4.07 5.36
N VAL A 143 -6.67 4.04 5.64
CA VAL A 143 -5.72 3.09 5.05
C VAL A 143 -5.51 1.95 6.03
N GLN A 144 -5.84 0.73 5.62
CA GLN A 144 -5.99 -0.40 6.54
C GLN A 144 -5.33 -1.67 6.03
N ILE A 145 -4.83 -2.45 6.98
CA ILE A 145 -4.58 -3.88 6.81
C ILE A 145 -5.83 -4.63 7.25
N ARG A 146 -6.28 -5.55 6.42
CA ARG A 146 -7.45 -6.40 6.63
C ARG A 146 -7.05 -7.86 6.48
N ASP A 147 -7.81 -8.75 7.11
CA ASP A 147 -7.68 -10.18 6.83
C ASP A 147 -8.36 -10.55 5.50
N ALA A 148 -8.16 -11.79 5.05
CA ALA A 148 -8.80 -12.33 3.86
C ALA A 148 -10.35 -12.31 3.86
N SER A 149 -11.00 -12.09 5.03
CA SER A 149 -12.46 -11.92 5.15
C SER A 149 -12.91 -10.46 5.02
N GLY A 150 -11.96 -9.53 4.92
CA GLY A 150 -12.19 -8.09 4.86
C GLY A 150 -12.29 -7.43 6.23
N THR A 151 -12.03 -8.13 7.33
CA THR A 151 -12.07 -7.55 8.68
C THR A 151 -10.82 -6.69 8.92
N PRO A 152 -10.95 -5.41 9.34
CA PRO A 152 -9.80 -4.59 9.69
C PRO A 152 -8.97 -5.21 10.82
N LEU A 153 -7.69 -5.42 10.56
CA LEU A 153 -6.69 -5.83 11.56
C LEU A 153 -5.99 -4.60 12.15
N GLN A 154 -5.71 -3.59 11.33
CA GLN A 154 -5.08 -2.34 11.76
C GLN A 154 -5.43 -1.20 10.79
N THR A 155 -5.71 -0.02 11.35
CA THR A 155 -5.69 1.24 10.59
C THR A 155 -4.30 1.85 10.70
N LEU A 156 -3.64 2.04 9.55
CA LEU A 156 -2.31 2.61 9.43
C LEU A 156 -2.36 4.13 9.47
N GLU A 157 -3.32 4.70 8.76
CA GLU A 157 -3.53 6.15 8.65
C GLU A 157 -5.00 6.45 8.47
N THR A 158 -5.45 7.55 9.08
CA THR A 158 -6.73 8.19 8.79
C THR A 158 -6.45 9.59 8.29
N LEU A 159 -6.86 9.87 7.06
CA LEU A 159 -6.82 11.20 6.45
C LEU A 159 -8.24 11.77 6.36
N SER A 160 -8.31 13.09 6.23
CA SER A 160 -9.56 13.81 5.98
C SER A 160 -9.37 14.91 4.95
N ASP A 161 -10.46 15.48 4.47
CA ASP A 161 -10.49 16.75 3.73
C ASP A 161 -9.74 17.89 4.46
N GLY A 162 -9.62 17.83 5.80
CA GLY A 162 -8.79 18.73 6.59
C GLY A 162 -7.26 18.59 6.38
N ASN A 163 -6.81 17.52 5.73
CA ASN A 163 -5.40 17.29 5.36
C ASN A 163 -5.06 17.85 3.97
N ALA A 164 -5.94 18.67 3.37
CA ALA A 164 -5.77 19.19 2.02
C ALA A 164 -4.44 19.93 1.80
N GLY A 165 -3.86 19.70 0.62
CA GLY A 165 -2.63 20.33 0.20
C GLY A 165 -2.37 20.14 -1.30
N PRO A 166 -1.74 21.11 -1.99
CA PRO A 166 -1.56 21.06 -3.45
C PRO A 166 -0.44 20.10 -3.89
N ILE A 167 0.26 19.49 -2.93
CA ILE A 167 1.41 18.62 -3.18
C ILE A 167 1.12 17.21 -2.72
N TRP A 168 1.78 16.29 -3.39
CA TRP A 168 1.86 14.89 -3.02
C TRP A 168 2.63 14.69 -1.73
N GLN A 169 2.08 13.86 -0.86
CA GLN A 169 2.72 13.45 0.39
C GLN A 169 2.90 11.94 0.38
N GLN A 170 3.97 11.46 1.02
CA GLN A 170 4.26 10.03 1.13
C GLN A 170 4.12 9.59 2.58
N SER A 171 3.38 8.50 2.80
CA SER A 171 3.33 7.83 4.09
C SER A 171 4.00 6.46 3.98
N THR A 172 4.70 6.03 5.03
CA THR A 172 5.38 4.73 5.11
C THR A 172 5.19 4.11 6.48
N PHE A 173 4.83 2.82 6.53
CA PHE A 173 4.56 2.06 7.76
C PHE A 173 5.25 0.71 7.74
N THR A 174 5.79 0.29 8.88
CA THR A 174 6.33 -1.07 9.05
C THR A 174 5.22 -2.04 9.44
N LEU A 175 5.19 -3.20 8.78
CA LEU A 175 4.17 -4.23 8.87
C LEU A 175 4.73 -5.60 9.28
N THR A 176 5.93 -5.67 9.87
CA THR A 176 6.62 -6.95 10.16
C THR A 176 5.79 -7.95 10.97
N GLY A 177 4.80 -7.49 11.75
CA GLY A 177 3.85 -8.35 12.48
C GLY A 177 2.90 -9.19 11.59
N TYR A 178 2.82 -8.89 10.29
CA TYR A 178 1.96 -9.58 9.31
C TYR A 178 2.70 -10.61 8.45
N ALA A 179 3.96 -10.91 8.76
CA ALA A 179 4.73 -11.94 8.07
C ALA A 179 3.97 -13.30 8.07
N GLY A 180 3.86 -13.93 6.89
CA GLY A 180 3.17 -15.22 6.74
C GLY A 180 1.64 -15.16 6.73
N GLN A 181 1.03 -13.97 6.69
CA GLN A 181 -0.42 -13.79 6.60
C GLN A 181 -0.88 -13.44 5.17
N THR A 182 -2.20 -13.52 4.95
CA THR A 182 -2.91 -13.11 3.74
C THR A 182 -4.01 -12.13 4.11
#